data_AF-A0A846RPS9-F1
#
_entry.id   AF-A0A846RPS9-F1
#
_cell.length_a   1.000
_cell.length_b   1.000
_cell.length_c   1.000
_cell.angle_alpha   90.00
_cell.angle_beta   90.00
_cell.angle_gamma   90.00
#
_symmetry.space_group_name_H-M   'P 1'
#
loop_
_entity.id
_entity.type
_entity.pdbx_description
1 polymer ?
#
loop_
_entity_poly.entity_id
_entity_poly.type
_entity_poly.pdbx_seq_one_letter_code
_entity_poly.pdbx_strand_id
1 'polypeptide(L)'
;MRAGVSKGGLTYHFKSKDELAQALFTRLRELVDADLAVMRSEPQRAATYYIKSSLEIASPLERCNMAVTRLAQGSYPEANELLAECRNQWFTVLMDAVGNEDMVHLVMLLGDGIYFNASLTGTGAMPEETDPRTIDRIIKLIDTIRY
;
A
#
# COMPACT_ATOMS: atom_id res chain seq x y z
N MET A 1 -3.45 -3.08 -25.89
CA MET A 1 -4.43 -4.18 -25.85
C MET A 1 -5.24 -4.05 -24.57
N ARG A 2 -6.54 -3.76 -24.66
CA ARG A 2 -7.45 -3.73 -23.51
C ARG A 2 -7.71 -5.18 -23.10
N ALA A 3 -7.52 -5.51 -21.82
CA ALA A 3 -7.88 -6.81 -21.29
C ALA A 3 -9.39 -7.03 -21.49
N GLY A 4 -9.72 -7.92 -22.43
CA GLY A 4 -11.08 -8.32 -22.76
C GLY A 4 -11.61 -9.31 -21.74
N VAL A 5 -12.06 -8.82 -20.59
CA VAL A 5 -12.93 -9.59 -19.70
C VAL A 5 -14.34 -9.05 -19.82
N SER A 6 -15.13 -9.71 -20.66
CA SER A 6 -16.59 -9.61 -20.66
C SER A 6 -17.12 -9.98 -19.28
N LYS A 7 -18.25 -9.38 -18.87
CA LYS A 7 -19.00 -9.72 -17.65
C LYS A 7 -19.21 -11.24 -17.46
N GLY A 8 -19.18 -12.04 -18.53
CA GLY A 8 -19.29 -13.51 -18.47
C GLY A 8 -18.04 -14.26 -18.02
N GLY A 9 -16.83 -13.69 -18.09
CA GLY A 9 -15.59 -14.38 -17.71
C GLY A 9 -15.32 -14.40 -16.20
N LEU A 10 -15.80 -13.39 -15.48
CA LEU A 10 -15.60 -13.27 -14.03
C LEU A 10 -16.53 -14.23 -13.25
N THR A 11 -17.73 -14.50 -13.77
CA THR A 11 -18.70 -15.45 -13.17
C THR A 11 -18.31 -16.92 -13.33
N TYR A 12 -17.40 -17.25 -14.26
CA TYR A 12 -16.90 -18.62 -14.39
C TYR A 12 -15.92 -19.00 -13.27
N HIS A 13 -15.26 -18.02 -12.65
CA HIS A 13 -14.31 -18.23 -11.56
C HIS A 13 -14.90 -17.95 -10.17
N PHE A 14 -15.87 -17.03 -10.07
CA PHE A 14 -16.54 -16.69 -8.80
C PHE A 14 -18.05 -16.72 -8.98
N LYS A 15 -18.72 -17.53 -8.15
CA LYS A 15 -20.17 -17.75 -8.19
C LYS A 15 -20.96 -16.58 -7.61
N SER A 16 -20.31 -15.67 -6.86
CA SER A 16 -20.92 -14.46 -6.32
C SER A 16 -19.91 -13.31 -6.17
N LYS A 17 -20.44 -12.09 -5.94
CA LYS A 17 -19.62 -10.92 -5.58
C LYS A 17 -18.87 -11.12 -4.25
N ASP A 18 -19.46 -11.88 -3.34
CA ASP A 18 -18.88 -12.14 -2.02
C ASP A 18 -17.70 -13.10 -2.14
N GLU A 19 -17.78 -14.10 -3.02
CA GLU A 19 -16.65 -14.99 -3.31
C GLU A 19 -15.48 -14.22 -3.93
N LEU A 20 -15.77 -13.27 -4.83
CA LEU A 20 -14.75 -12.36 -5.38
C LEU A 20 -14.14 -11.45 -4.30
N ALA A 21 -14.95 -10.89 -3.40
CA ALA A 21 -14.47 -10.05 -2.32
C ALA A 21 -13.54 -10.83 -1.38
N GLN A 22 -13.92 -12.04 -0.97
CA GLN A 22 -13.09 -12.91 -0.13
C GLN A 22 -11.79 -13.33 -0.82
N ALA A 23 -11.83 -13.57 -2.13
CA ALA A 23 -10.61 -13.83 -2.91
C ALA A 23 -9.68 -12.62 -2.95
N LEU A 24 -10.22 -11.40 -3.09
CA LEU A 24 -9.43 -10.15 -2.99
C LEU A 24 -8.84 -9.96 -1.60
N PHE A 25 -9.57 -10.30 -0.54
CA PHE A 25 -9.07 -10.21 0.84
C PHE A 25 -7.91 -11.17 1.07
N THR A 26 -8.07 -12.42 0.64
CA THR A 26 -6.99 -13.42 0.69
C THR A 26 -5.77 -12.93 -0.08
N ARG A 27 -5.98 -12.40 -1.29
CA ARG A 27 -4.91 -11.88 -2.12
C ARG A 27 -4.19 -10.69 -1.50
N LEU A 28 -4.92 -9.79 -0.84
CA LEU A 28 -4.31 -8.66 -0.15
C LEU A 28 -3.41 -9.14 0.98
N ARG A 29 -3.87 -10.09 1.82
CA ARG A 29 -3.05 -10.66 2.90
C ARG A 29 -1.73 -11.24 2.39
N GLU A 30 -1.78 -12.06 1.32
CA GLU A 30 -0.57 -12.63 0.71
C GLU A 30 0.42 -11.55 0.22
N LEU A 31 -0.10 -10.47 -0.37
CA LEU A 31 0.73 -9.38 -0.89
C LEU A 31 1.35 -8.57 0.24
N VAL A 32 0.59 -8.32 1.31
CA VAL A 32 1.08 -7.65 2.51
C VAL A 32 2.12 -8.50 3.22
N ASP A 33 1.89 -9.80 3.39
CA ASP A 33 2.87 -10.72 3.98
C ASP A 33 4.19 -10.73 3.21
N ALA A 34 4.13 -10.72 1.87
CA ALA A 34 5.32 -10.62 1.02
C ALA A 34 6.05 -9.28 1.20
N ASP A 35 5.32 -8.17 1.27
CA ASP A 35 5.89 -6.83 1.47
C ASP A 35 6.57 -6.70 2.85
N LEU A 36 5.90 -7.19 3.90
CA LEU A 36 6.45 -7.25 5.26
C LEU A 36 7.69 -8.15 5.34
N ALA A 37 7.73 -9.25 4.58
CA ALA A 37 8.91 -10.11 4.52
C ALA A 37 10.13 -9.38 3.94
N VAL A 38 9.94 -8.51 2.93
CA VAL A 38 11.00 -7.66 2.40
C VAL A 38 11.51 -6.71 3.49
N MET A 39 10.61 -6.02 4.18
CA MET A 39 10.98 -5.09 5.27
C MET A 39 11.73 -5.77 6.40
N ARG A 40 11.30 -6.97 6.82
CA ARG A 40 11.96 -7.76 7.87
C ARG A 40 13.33 -8.27 7.45
N SER A 41 13.57 -8.47 6.15
CA SER A 41 14.86 -8.96 5.65
C SER A 41 15.98 -7.91 5.74
N GLU A 42 15.63 -6.62 5.76
CA GLU A 42 16.59 -5.52 5.85
C GLU A 42 16.04 -4.38 6.74
N PRO A 43 15.93 -4.57 8.07
CA PRO A 43 15.25 -3.63 8.97
C PRO A 43 15.79 -2.20 8.88
N GLN A 44 17.10 -2.04 8.69
CA GLN A 44 17.78 -0.74 8.53
C GLN A 44 17.27 0.07 7.34
N ARG A 45 16.60 -0.57 6.37
CA ARG A 45 16.02 0.07 5.19
C ARG A 45 14.50 -0.04 5.15
N ALA A 46 13.84 -0.57 6.18
CA ALA A 46 12.40 -0.78 6.19
C ALA A 46 11.61 0.52 5.96
N ALA A 47 11.99 1.62 6.62
CA ALA A 47 11.34 2.93 6.43
C ALA A 47 11.56 3.47 5.00
N THR A 48 12.79 3.41 4.49
CA THR A 48 13.11 3.79 3.11
C THR A 48 12.33 2.95 2.10
N TYR A 49 12.26 1.64 2.31
CA TYR A 49 11.54 0.71 1.45
C TYR A 49 10.05 1.05 1.42
N TYR A 50 9.41 1.22 2.59
CA TYR A 50 7.99 1.55 2.70
C TYR A 50 7.62 2.82 1.94
N ILE A 51 8.45 3.87 2.05
CA ILE A 51 8.25 5.14 1.34
C ILE A 51 8.36 4.94 -0.18
N LYS A 52 9.35 4.16 -0.63
CA LYS A 52 9.57 3.89 -2.06
C LYS A 52 8.50 2.99 -2.67
N SER A 53 8.10 1.93 -1.98
CA SER A 53 7.04 1.03 -2.44
C SER A 53 5.69 1.75 -2.54
N SER A 54 5.43 2.74 -1.69
CA SER A 54 4.24 3.60 -1.75
C SER A 54 4.12 4.43 -3.05
N LEU A 55 5.20 4.63 -3.81
CA LEU A 55 5.15 5.26 -5.14
C LEU A 55 4.71 4.30 -6.26
N GLU A 56 4.83 3.00 -6.03
CA GLU A 56 4.61 1.98 -7.06
C GLU A 56 3.12 1.65 -7.21
N ILE A 57 2.30 2.62 -7.63
CA ILE A 57 0.84 2.44 -7.77
C ILE A 57 0.47 1.31 -8.74
N ALA A 58 1.36 1.06 -9.71
CA ALA A 58 1.21 -0.06 -10.63
C ALA A 58 1.68 -1.41 -10.05
N SER A 59 2.04 -1.50 -8.77
CA SER A 59 2.36 -2.76 -8.13
C SER A 59 1.10 -3.61 -7.94
N PRO A 60 1.23 -4.95 -7.86
CA PRO A 60 0.11 -5.82 -7.52
C PRO A 60 -0.51 -5.49 -6.15
N LEU A 61 0.31 -5.12 -5.16
CA LEU A 61 -0.11 -4.73 -3.83
C LEU A 61 -1.01 -3.49 -3.89
N GLU A 62 -0.54 -2.40 -4.49
CA GLU A 62 -1.30 -1.15 -4.52
C GLU A 62 -2.61 -1.28 -5.30
N ARG A 63 -2.62 -2.02 -6.41
CA ARG A 63 -3.87 -2.32 -7.12
C ARG A 63 -4.85 -3.12 -6.27
N CYS A 64 -4.37 -4.09 -5.51
CA CYS A 64 -5.21 -4.91 -4.64
C CYS A 64 -5.74 -4.08 -3.47
N ASN A 65 -4.88 -3.26 -2.86
CA ASN A 65 -5.21 -2.33 -1.79
C ASN A 65 -6.28 -1.30 -2.24
N MET A 66 -6.14 -0.73 -3.44
CA MET A 66 -7.15 0.11 -4.07
C MET A 66 -8.49 -0.60 -4.26
N ALA A 67 -8.47 -1.86 -4.72
CA ALA A 67 -9.69 -2.63 -4.93
C ALA A 67 -10.42 -2.89 -3.61
N VAL A 68 -9.70 -3.27 -2.56
CA VAL A 68 -10.25 -3.49 -1.21
C VAL A 68 -10.74 -2.18 -0.59
N THR A 69 -10.02 -1.07 -0.75
CA THR A 69 -10.47 0.28 -0.34
C THR A 69 -11.81 0.65 -0.98
N ARG A 70 -12.02 0.35 -2.26
CA ARG A 70 -13.30 0.58 -2.93
C ARG A 70 -14.43 -0.31 -2.39
N LEU A 71 -14.12 -1.54 -1.97
CA LEU A 71 -15.10 -2.40 -1.29
C LEU A 71 -15.48 -1.84 0.08
N ALA A 72 -14.49 -1.34 0.82
CA ALA A 72 -14.66 -0.72 2.14
C ALA A 72 -15.53 0.55 2.12
N GLN A 73 -15.45 1.33 1.03
CA GLN A 73 -16.33 2.48 0.77
C GLN A 73 -17.77 2.07 0.37
N GLY A 74 -17.97 0.81 0.02
CA GLY A 74 -19.28 0.24 -0.32
C GLY A 74 -19.95 -0.41 0.90
N SER A 75 -20.47 -1.63 0.70
CA SER A 75 -21.24 -2.35 1.73
C SER A 75 -20.47 -3.54 2.32
N TYR A 76 -19.13 -3.53 2.28
CA TYR A 76 -18.27 -4.59 2.80
C TYR A 76 -17.52 -4.11 4.05
N PRO A 77 -18.12 -4.16 5.26
CA PRO A 77 -17.47 -3.71 6.49
C PRO A 77 -16.18 -4.48 6.79
N GLU A 78 -16.12 -5.78 6.48
CA GLU A 78 -14.93 -6.62 6.63
C GLU A 78 -13.71 -6.10 5.86
N ALA A 79 -13.91 -5.33 4.78
CA ALA A 79 -12.81 -4.71 4.06
C ALA A 79 -12.12 -3.60 4.89
N ASN A 80 -12.87 -2.86 5.72
CA ASN A 80 -12.29 -1.86 6.63
C ASN A 80 -11.44 -2.54 7.71
N GLU A 81 -11.94 -3.65 8.27
CA GLU A 81 -11.22 -4.45 9.27
C GLU A 81 -9.90 -4.99 8.70
N LEU A 82 -9.93 -5.53 7.47
CA LEU A 82 -8.73 -6.00 6.80
C LEU A 82 -7.71 -4.87 6.54
N LEU A 83 -8.16 -3.71 6.05
CA LEU A 83 -7.26 -2.58 5.80
C LEU A 83 -6.60 -2.10 7.11
N ALA A 84 -7.36 -2.07 8.21
CA ALA A 84 -6.83 -1.73 9.52
C ALA A 84 -5.84 -2.80 10.02
N GLU A 85 -6.13 -4.09 9.81
CA GLU A 85 -5.23 -5.20 10.11
C GLU A 85 -3.90 -5.05 9.37
N CYS A 86 -3.93 -4.86 8.05
CA CYS A 86 -2.72 -4.65 7.24
C CYS A 86 -1.94 -3.42 7.71
N ARG A 87 -2.64 -2.30 7.98
CA ARG A 87 -2.02 -1.07 8.52
C ARG A 87 -1.25 -1.33 9.82
N ASN A 88 -1.84 -2.08 10.74
CA ASN A 88 -1.20 -2.43 12.01
C ASN A 88 0.02 -3.33 11.80
N GLN A 89 -0.01 -4.24 10.82
CA GLN A 89 1.13 -5.11 10.52
C GLN A 89 2.34 -4.32 10.00
N TRP A 90 2.14 -3.34 9.10
CA TRP A 90 3.22 -2.43 8.68
C TRP A 90 3.74 -1.60 9.85
N PHE A 91 2.84 -1.08 10.70
CA PHE A 91 3.23 -0.36 11.92
C PHE A 91 4.14 -1.20 12.80
N THR A 92 3.78 -2.45 13.09
CA THR A 92 4.60 -3.35 13.93
C THR A 92 5.99 -3.56 13.34
N VAL A 93 6.09 -3.86 12.04
CA VAL A 93 7.41 -4.09 11.41
C VAL A 93 8.25 -2.81 11.37
N LEU A 94 7.63 -1.65 11.14
CA LEU A 94 8.32 -0.37 11.21
C LEU A 94 8.75 -0.05 12.64
N MET A 95 7.95 -0.36 13.65
CA MET A 95 8.30 -0.15 15.05
C MET A 95 9.50 -1.02 15.47
N ASP A 96 9.54 -2.28 15.05
CA ASP A 96 10.68 -3.17 15.27
C ASP A 96 11.96 -2.65 14.58
N ALA A 97 11.83 -2.01 13.42
CA ALA A 97 12.95 -1.49 12.64
C ALA A 97 13.45 -0.12 13.12
N VAL A 98 12.53 0.77 13.48
CA VAL A 98 12.79 2.20 13.77
C VAL A 98 12.99 2.41 15.28
N GLY A 99 12.24 1.72 16.14
CA GLY A 99 12.34 1.83 17.59
C GLY A 99 11.73 3.10 18.19
N ASN A 100 11.02 3.91 17.39
CA ASN A 100 10.38 5.15 17.84
C ASN A 100 9.01 5.34 17.16
N GLU A 101 7.96 5.44 17.98
CA GLU A 101 6.57 5.49 17.54
C GLU A 101 6.24 6.73 16.70
N ASP A 102 6.69 7.92 17.12
CA ASP A 102 6.46 9.17 16.39
C ASP A 102 7.08 9.12 14.99
N MET A 103 8.26 8.49 14.87
CA MET A 103 8.92 8.28 13.58
C MET A 103 8.20 7.27 12.71
N VAL A 104 7.66 6.20 13.29
CA VAL A 104 6.81 5.26 12.54
C VAL A 104 5.58 5.99 11.99
N HIS A 105 4.90 6.79 12.81
CA HIS A 105 3.77 7.60 12.36
C HIS A 105 4.15 8.57 11.25
N LEU A 106 5.30 9.26 11.36
CA LEU A 106 5.81 10.15 10.32
C LEU A 106 6.03 9.41 9.00
N VAL A 107 6.70 8.25 9.03
CA VAL A 107 6.98 7.42 7.84
C VAL A 107 5.67 6.93 7.21
N MET A 108 4.72 6.47 8.01
CA MET A 108 3.43 5.99 7.52
C MET A 108 2.60 7.11 6.88
N LEU A 109 2.51 8.27 7.53
CA LEU A 109 1.80 9.44 6.99
C LEU A 109 2.43 9.95 5.69
N LEU A 110 3.76 9.90 5.60
CA LEU A 110 4.46 10.22 4.35
C LEU A 110 4.10 9.23 3.24
N GLY A 111 4.12 7.92 3.52
CA GLY A 111 3.68 6.90 2.56
C GLY A 111 2.23 7.10 2.11
N ASP A 112 1.32 7.38 3.06
CA ASP A 112 -0.09 7.67 2.76
C ASP A 112 -0.23 8.90 1.84
N GLY A 113 0.50 9.98 2.13
CA GLY A 113 0.51 11.20 1.33
C GLY A 113 1.10 10.99 -0.07
N ILE A 114 2.17 10.21 -0.18
CA ILE A 114 2.78 9.83 -1.45
C ILE A 114 1.80 9.04 -2.30
N TYR A 115 1.24 7.98 -1.74
CA TYR A 115 0.27 7.13 -2.41
C TYR A 115 -0.96 7.95 -2.86
N PHE A 116 -1.52 8.78 -1.98
CA PHE A 116 -2.66 9.63 -2.29
C PHE A 116 -2.35 10.57 -3.46
N ASN A 117 -1.27 11.33 -3.38
CA ASN A 117 -0.89 12.28 -4.44
C ASN A 117 -0.62 11.56 -5.74
N ALA A 118 0.15 10.47 -5.71
CA ALA A 118 0.46 9.71 -6.91
C ALA A 118 -0.82 9.11 -7.53
N SER A 119 -1.81 8.70 -6.72
CA SER A 119 -3.09 8.17 -7.21
C SER A 119 -3.97 9.22 -7.92
N LEU A 120 -3.79 10.51 -7.61
CA LEU A 120 -4.49 11.63 -8.27
C LEU A 120 -3.93 11.97 -9.65
N THR A 121 -2.71 11.54 -9.98
CA THR A 121 -1.95 11.96 -11.18
C THR A 121 -2.40 11.36 -12.51
N GLY A 122 -3.63 10.84 -12.59
CA GLY A 122 -4.26 10.36 -13.83
C GLY A 122 -4.40 11.39 -14.96
N THR A 123 -3.85 12.61 -14.80
CA THR A 123 -3.95 13.77 -15.68
C THR A 123 -2.62 14.21 -16.33
N GLY A 124 -1.51 13.50 -16.10
CA GLY A 124 -0.28 13.64 -16.90
C GLY A 124 0.81 14.56 -16.35
N ALA A 125 0.61 15.21 -15.20
CA ALA A 125 1.68 15.84 -14.44
C ALA A 125 1.82 15.12 -13.08
N MET A 126 3.01 14.59 -12.78
CA MET A 126 3.32 14.19 -11.41
C MET A 126 3.58 15.46 -10.59
N PRO A 127 2.90 15.67 -9.45
CA PRO A 127 3.26 16.67 -8.46
C PRO A 127 4.74 16.51 -8.10
N GLU A 128 5.43 17.62 -7.89
CA GLU A 128 6.87 17.63 -7.61
C GLU A 128 7.23 16.76 -6.39
N GLU A 129 6.29 16.61 -5.46
CA GLU A 129 6.36 15.80 -4.25
C GLU A 129 6.44 14.29 -4.52
N THR A 130 6.01 13.86 -5.70
CA THR A 130 6.04 12.44 -6.14
C THR A 130 7.16 12.14 -7.12
N ASP A 131 7.98 13.14 -7.49
CA ASP A 131 9.19 12.94 -8.28
C ASP A 131 10.20 12.07 -7.49
N PRO A 132 10.76 11.00 -8.10
CA PRO A 132 11.71 10.13 -7.40
C PRO A 132 12.89 10.86 -6.76
N ARG A 133 13.38 11.97 -7.36
CA ARG A 133 14.50 12.73 -6.78
C ARG A 133 14.06 13.55 -5.57
N THR A 134 12.83 14.06 -5.57
CA THR A 134 12.23 14.70 -4.40
C THR A 134 12.08 13.70 -3.26
N ILE A 135 11.59 12.50 -3.55
CA ILE A 135 11.45 11.43 -2.56
C ILE A 135 12.79 11.01 -1.98
N ASP A 136 13.83 10.84 -2.81
CA ASP A 136 15.18 10.55 -2.33
C ASP A 136 15.72 11.66 -1.40
N ARG A 137 15.38 12.93 -1.65
CA ARG A 137 15.73 14.04 -0.74
C ARG A 137 14.94 13.99 0.57
N ILE A 138 13.64 13.68 0.53
CA ILE A 138 12.79 13.55 1.72
C ILE A 138 13.27 12.39 2.60
N ILE A 139 13.59 11.23 2.01
CA ILE A 139 14.13 10.08 2.73
C ILE A 139 15.44 10.47 3.44
N LYS A 140 16.36 11.13 2.72
CA LYS A 140 17.60 11.62 3.34
C LYS A 140 17.35 12.60 4.49
N LEU A 141 16.30 13.41 4.43
CA LEU A 141 15.93 14.32 5.51
C LEU A 141 15.42 13.55 6.73
N ILE A 142 14.60 12.52 6.53
CA ILE A 142 14.11 11.64 7.61
C ILE A 142 15.28 11.00 8.35
N ASP A 143 16.31 10.54 7.64
CA ASP A 143 17.51 9.95 8.23
C ASP A 143 18.30 10.93 9.12
N THR A 144 18.04 12.25 9.02
CA THR A 144 18.67 13.27 9.89
C THR A 144 17.88 13.55 11.18
N ILE A 145 16.63 13.10 11.27
CA ILE A 145 15.80 13.30 12.47
C ILE A 145 16.35 12.38 13.56
N ARG A 146 16.80 12.99 14.66
CA ARG A 146 17.27 12.26 15.83
C ARG A 146 16.12 12.07 16.80
N TYR A 147 15.93 10.84 17.24
CA TYR A 147 14.83 10.38 18.07
C TYR A 147 15.29 9.30 19.05
#